data_AF-A0A3M7QKG7-F1
#
_entry.id   AF-A0A3M7QKG7-F1
#
_cell.length_a   1.000
_cell.length_b   1.000
_cell.length_c   1.000
_cell.angle_alpha   90.00
_cell.angle_beta   90.00
_cell.angle_gamma   90.00
#
_symmetry.space_group_name_H-M   'P 1'
#
loop_
_entity.id
_entity.type
_entity.pdbx_description
1 polymer ?
#
loop_
_entity_poly.entity_id
_entity_poly.type
_entity_poly.pdbx_seq_one_letter_code
_entity_poly.pdbx_strand_id
1 'polypeptide(L)'
;MKKRINNSFRFKLIFNRALETINIFQPLFISIILQYFSGSIELSIALIFASLSSICVLIDSMLHHPYFLNSYRYGMRLRIACSGLIYRKILRLSLKTLDSKSAGDIINLLSTDATRIEFGMYFLPYLVTGPIQLVIVITILYLKVGATFLSGLLLLSLIVPAKWLILKQYNKFRSRNCKKSDER
;
A
#
# COMPACT_ATOMS: atom_id res chain seq x y z
N MET A 1 2.40 25.15 17.30
CA MET A 1 1.29 24.75 16.38
C MET A 1 1.63 23.62 15.38
N LYS A 2 2.80 23.61 14.73
CA LYS A 2 3.17 22.61 13.69
C LYS A 2 3.22 21.14 14.16
N LYS A 3 3.58 20.88 15.42
CA LYS A 3 3.70 19.51 16.00
C LYS A 3 2.35 18.88 16.34
N ARG A 4 1.32 19.67 16.67
CA ARG A 4 -0.01 19.20 17.11
C ARG A 4 -0.88 18.72 15.94
N ILE A 5 -0.71 19.33 14.76
CA ILE A 5 -1.38 18.94 13.51
C ILE A 5 -0.88 17.57 13.01
N ASN A 6 0.40 17.25 13.24
CA ASN A 6 1.02 16.02 12.74
C ASN A 6 0.58 14.75 13.50
N ASN A 7 0.41 14.85 14.83
CA ASN A 7 -0.02 13.70 15.64
C ASN A 7 -1.50 13.36 15.43
N SER A 8 -2.37 14.37 15.29
CA SER A 8 -3.79 14.15 14.97
C SER A 8 -3.96 13.52 13.59
N PHE A 9 -3.11 13.90 12.63
CA PHE A 9 -3.12 13.35 11.28
C PHE A 9 -2.69 11.89 11.22
N ARG A 10 -1.54 11.54 11.82
CA ARG A 10 -1.05 10.14 11.90
C ARG A 10 -2.07 9.22 12.57
N PHE A 11 -2.68 9.69 13.66
CA PHE A 11 -3.70 8.92 14.37
C PHE A 11 -4.96 8.72 13.52
N LYS A 12 -5.49 9.77 12.88
CA LYS A 12 -6.66 9.66 12.00
C LYS A 12 -6.42 8.74 10.81
N LEU A 13 -5.19 8.72 10.28
CA LEU A 13 -4.85 7.96 9.09
C LEU A 13 -4.69 6.45 9.40
N ILE A 14 -4.11 6.12 10.55
CA ILE A 14 -4.06 4.74 11.06
C ILE A 14 -5.45 4.28 11.51
N PHE A 15 -6.20 5.15 12.20
CA PHE A 15 -7.54 4.86 12.71
C PHE A 15 -8.55 4.60 11.57
N ASN A 16 -8.59 5.44 10.53
CA ASN A 16 -9.47 5.21 9.38
C ASN A 16 -9.12 3.90 8.64
N ARG A 17 -7.83 3.55 8.51
CA ARG A 17 -7.42 2.27 7.92
C ARG A 17 -7.72 1.07 8.81
N ALA A 18 -7.68 1.25 10.12
CA ALA A 18 -8.12 0.22 11.06
C ALA A 18 -9.63 -0.03 10.93
N LEU A 19 -10.45 0.99 10.66
CA LEU A 19 -11.88 0.81 10.38
C LEU A 19 -12.14 0.02 9.09
N GLU A 20 -11.30 0.18 8.05
CA GLU A 20 -11.37 -0.60 6.80
C GLU A 20 -11.01 -2.10 7.00
N THR A 21 -10.57 -2.52 8.19
CA THR A 21 -10.36 -3.96 8.50
C THR A 21 -11.65 -4.76 8.58
N ILE A 22 -12.83 -4.10 8.60
CA ILE A 22 -14.14 -4.76 8.55
C ILE A 22 -14.25 -5.72 7.35
N ASN A 23 -13.62 -5.37 6.22
CA ASN A 23 -13.61 -6.22 5.02
C ASN A 23 -12.87 -7.54 5.18
N ILE A 24 -12.03 -7.71 6.22
CA ILE A 24 -11.38 -9.01 6.51
C ILE A 24 -12.43 -10.08 6.85
N PHE A 25 -13.56 -9.68 7.43
CA PHE A 25 -14.64 -10.58 7.78
C PHE A 25 -15.59 -10.86 6.62
N GLN A 26 -15.50 -10.10 5.52
CA GLN A 26 -16.39 -10.25 4.38
C GLN A 26 -16.41 -11.66 3.75
N PRO A 27 -15.28 -12.40 3.64
CA PRO A 27 -15.29 -13.79 3.20
C PRO A 27 -16.16 -14.71 4.08
N LEU A 28 -16.35 -14.38 5.37
CA LEU A 28 -17.24 -15.13 6.25
C LEU A 28 -18.71 -14.93 5.87
N PHE A 29 -19.11 -13.73 5.47
CA PHE A 29 -20.47 -13.47 4.98
C PHE A 29 -20.74 -14.25 3.69
N ILE A 30 -19.77 -14.28 2.77
CA ILE A 30 -19.86 -15.09 1.56
C ILE A 30 -19.96 -16.58 1.92
N SER A 31 -19.17 -17.05 2.90
CA SER A 31 -19.25 -18.43 3.37
C SER A 31 -20.63 -18.82 3.91
N ILE A 32 -21.36 -17.90 4.56
CA ILE A 32 -22.73 -18.12 5.02
C ILE A 32 -23.72 -18.13 3.84
N ILE A 33 -23.53 -17.26 2.84
CA ILE A 33 -24.33 -17.27 1.62
C ILE A 33 -24.14 -18.57 0.85
N LEU A 34 -22.92 -19.13 0.81
CA LEU A 34 -22.66 -20.43 0.18
C LEU A 34 -23.36 -21.59 0.88
N GLN A 35 -23.55 -21.51 2.20
CA GLN A 35 -24.29 -22.52 2.97
C GLN A 35 -25.80 -22.56 2.64
N TYR A 36 -26.37 -21.45 2.13
CA TYR A 36 -27.72 -21.48 1.57
C TYR A 36 -27.79 -22.33 0.31
N PHE A 37 -26.81 -22.23 -0.60
CA PHE A 37 -26.77 -23.05 -1.81
C PHE A 37 -26.57 -24.55 -1.53
N SER A 38 -25.97 -24.90 -0.39
CA SER A 38 -25.90 -26.29 0.08
C SER A 38 -27.16 -26.76 0.82
N GLY A 39 -28.21 -25.94 0.88
CA GLY A 39 -29.50 -26.28 1.50
C GLY A 39 -29.48 -26.27 3.04
N SER A 40 -28.44 -25.72 3.66
CA SER A 40 -28.26 -25.77 5.12
C SER A 40 -28.84 -24.57 5.89
N ILE A 41 -29.20 -23.50 5.19
CA ILE A 41 -29.69 -22.24 5.76
C ILE A 41 -30.91 -21.76 4.98
N GLU A 42 -31.81 -21.02 5.62
CA GLU A 42 -32.98 -20.40 4.99
C GLU A 42 -32.61 -19.18 4.13
N LEU A 43 -33.38 -18.94 3.06
CA LEU A 43 -33.21 -17.81 2.14
C LEU A 43 -33.17 -16.45 2.86
N SER A 44 -34.04 -16.26 3.86
CA SER A 44 -34.16 -15.03 4.63
C SER A 44 -32.82 -14.62 5.27
N ILE A 45 -32.10 -15.59 5.86
CA ILE A 45 -30.79 -15.37 6.50
C ILE A 45 -29.73 -15.04 5.45
N ALA A 46 -29.73 -15.77 4.32
CA ALA A 46 -28.79 -15.52 3.24
C ALA A 46 -28.94 -14.10 2.65
N LEU A 47 -30.17 -13.61 2.48
CA LEU A 47 -30.45 -12.26 1.99
C LEU A 47 -29.98 -11.17 2.97
N ILE A 48 -30.12 -11.40 4.29
CA ILE A 48 -29.58 -10.49 5.31
C ILE A 48 -28.05 -10.39 5.19
N PHE A 49 -27.34 -11.51 5.08
CA PHE A 49 -25.87 -11.46 4.93
C PHE A 49 -25.41 -10.90 3.58
N ALA A 50 -26.18 -11.11 2.50
CA ALA A 50 -25.89 -10.52 1.19
C ALA A 50 -26.05 -9.00 1.19
N SER A 51 -27.15 -8.50 1.78
CA SER A 51 -27.37 -7.06 1.96
C SER A 51 -26.32 -6.43 2.87
N LEU A 52 -25.99 -7.07 4.00
CA LEU A 52 -24.94 -6.62 4.93
C LEU A 52 -23.58 -6.53 4.23
N SER A 53 -23.18 -7.57 3.47
CA SER A 53 -21.93 -7.57 2.70
C SER A 53 -21.89 -6.41 1.70
N SER A 54 -23.01 -6.13 1.02
CA SER A 54 -23.10 -5.02 0.06
C SER A 54 -22.95 -3.66 0.74
N ILE A 55 -23.61 -3.46 1.89
CA ILE A 55 -23.51 -2.24 2.69
C ILE A 55 -22.08 -2.05 3.21
N CYS A 56 -21.42 -3.11 3.68
CA CYS A 56 -20.03 -3.05 4.12
C CYS A 56 -19.10 -2.55 3.02
N VAL A 57 -19.23 -3.05 1.78
CA VAL A 57 -18.41 -2.59 0.63
C VAL A 57 -18.68 -1.13 0.29
N LEU A 58 -19.94 -0.70 0.34
CA LEU A 58 -20.30 0.70 0.07
C LEU A 58 -19.68 1.63 1.12
N ILE A 59 -19.80 1.30 2.40
CA ILE A 59 -19.19 2.08 3.49
C ILE A 59 -17.68 2.11 3.34
N ASP A 60 -17.05 0.96 3.09
CA ASP A 60 -15.61 0.89 2.87
C ASP A 60 -15.17 1.77 1.70
N SER A 61 -15.85 1.70 0.55
CA SER A 61 -15.55 2.54 -0.61
C SER A 61 -15.68 4.04 -0.30
N MET A 62 -16.74 4.43 0.45
CA MET A 62 -16.97 5.82 0.86
C MET A 62 -15.91 6.33 1.84
N LEU A 63 -15.32 5.47 2.67
CA LEU A 63 -14.23 5.84 3.58
C LEU A 63 -12.86 5.81 2.87
N HIS A 64 -12.67 4.84 1.97
CA HIS A 64 -11.42 4.60 1.27
C HIS A 64 -11.04 5.75 0.33
N HIS A 65 -11.99 6.25 -0.47
CA HIS A 65 -11.68 7.29 -1.47
C HIS A 65 -11.22 8.62 -0.86
N PRO A 66 -11.91 9.21 0.14
CA PRO A 66 -11.43 10.40 0.83
C PRO A 66 -10.10 10.18 1.53
N TYR A 67 -9.90 9.00 2.11
CA TYR A 67 -8.63 8.60 2.71
C TYR A 67 -7.50 8.58 1.68
N PHE A 68 -7.72 7.95 0.53
CA PHE A 68 -6.76 7.83 -0.57
C PHE A 68 -6.37 9.21 -1.09
N LEU A 69 -7.36 10.05 -1.39
CA LEU A 69 -7.13 11.40 -1.90
C LEU A 69 -6.37 12.27 -0.90
N ASN A 70 -6.71 12.17 0.39
CA ASN A 70 -5.99 12.90 1.43
C ASN A 70 -4.54 12.43 1.50
N SER A 71 -4.29 11.13 1.63
CA SER A 71 -2.94 10.55 1.68
C SER A 71 -2.09 10.98 0.48
N TYR A 72 -2.67 10.97 -0.73
CA TYR A 72 -2.03 11.48 -1.94
C TYR A 72 -1.69 12.96 -1.86
N ARG A 73 -2.61 13.81 -1.38
CA ARG A 73 -2.36 15.25 -1.15
C ARG A 73 -1.21 15.50 -0.18
N TYR A 74 -1.04 14.67 0.84
CA TYR A 74 0.09 14.76 1.75
C TYR A 74 1.41 14.37 1.07
N GLY A 75 1.41 13.30 0.27
CA GLY A 75 2.55 12.93 -0.57
C GLY A 75 3.00 14.08 -1.47
N MET A 76 2.06 14.71 -2.18
CA MET A 76 2.34 15.87 -3.03
C MET A 76 2.93 17.05 -2.25
N ARG A 77 2.34 17.41 -1.10
CA ARG A 77 2.86 18.50 -0.26
C ARG A 77 4.28 18.22 0.23
N LEU A 78 4.58 16.97 0.57
CA LEU A 78 5.90 16.55 0.99
C LEU A 78 6.91 16.68 -0.16
N ARG A 79 6.55 16.25 -1.38
CA ARG A 79 7.37 16.44 -2.57
C ARG A 79 7.69 17.91 -2.83
N ILE A 80 6.69 18.78 -2.80
CA ILE A 80 6.88 20.24 -3.00
C ILE A 80 7.81 20.81 -1.92
N ALA A 81 7.61 20.42 -0.66
CA ALA A 81 8.48 20.86 0.43
C ALA A 81 9.92 20.38 0.28
N CYS A 82 10.13 19.10 -0.08
CA CYS A 82 11.44 18.53 -0.36
C CYS A 82 12.14 19.26 -1.51
N SER A 83 11.44 19.48 -2.63
CA SER A 83 11.99 20.21 -3.77
C SER A 83 12.40 21.64 -3.41
N GLY A 84 11.57 22.35 -2.63
CA GLY A 84 11.90 23.69 -2.14
C GLY A 84 13.09 23.72 -1.19
N LEU A 85 13.25 22.71 -0.33
CA LEU A 85 14.42 22.57 0.56
C LEU A 85 15.70 22.27 -0.23
N ILE A 86 15.62 21.38 -1.22
CA ILE A 86 16.74 21.07 -2.12
C ILE A 86 17.18 22.32 -2.87
N TYR A 87 16.23 23.06 -3.45
CA TYR A 87 16.51 24.33 -4.14
C TYR A 87 17.22 25.35 -3.24
N ARG A 88 16.70 25.57 -2.02
CA ARG A 88 17.35 26.46 -1.03
C ARG A 88 18.74 25.99 -0.64
N LYS A 89 18.99 24.68 -0.58
CA LYS A 89 20.30 24.11 -0.24
C LYS A 89 21.31 24.35 -1.37
N ILE A 90 20.88 24.20 -2.63
CA ILE A 90 21.69 24.46 -3.84
C ILE A 90 22.17 25.91 -3.85
N LEU A 91 21.28 26.87 -3.59
CA LEU A 91 21.64 28.30 -3.55
C LEU A 91 22.65 28.69 -2.45
N ARG A 92 22.91 27.80 -1.47
CA ARG A 92 23.83 28.04 -0.34
C ARG A 92 25.09 27.18 -0.41
N LEU A 93 25.23 26.32 -1.42
CA LEU A 93 26.40 25.47 -1.60
C LEU A 93 27.52 26.25 -2.30
N SER A 94 28.77 25.96 -1.95
CA SER A 94 29.93 26.52 -2.66
C SER A 94 30.06 25.91 -4.05
N LEU A 95 30.60 26.66 -5.01
CA LEU A 95 30.81 26.19 -6.39
C LEU A 95 31.57 24.86 -6.44
N LYS A 96 32.63 24.70 -5.63
CA LYS A 96 33.41 23.45 -5.54
C LYS A 96 32.57 22.22 -5.15
N THR A 97 31.54 22.42 -4.33
CA THR A 97 30.63 21.33 -3.93
C THR A 97 29.58 21.08 -5.01
N LEU A 98 29.17 22.13 -5.72
CA LEU A 98 28.30 22.01 -6.89
C LEU A 98 29.00 21.27 -8.04
N ASP A 99 30.29 21.55 -8.30
CA ASP A 99 31.06 20.86 -9.33
C ASP A 99 31.23 19.35 -9.06
N SER A 100 31.16 18.94 -7.79
CA SER A 100 31.18 17.52 -7.39
C SER A 100 29.86 16.77 -7.63
N LYS A 101 28.76 17.50 -7.91
CA LYS A 101 27.43 16.94 -8.15
C LYS A 101 26.88 17.44 -9.48
N SER A 102 26.69 16.54 -10.43
CA SER A 102 26.14 16.93 -11.73
C SER A 102 24.75 17.56 -11.55
N ALA A 103 24.44 18.60 -12.35
CA ALA A 103 23.09 19.13 -12.44
C ALA A 103 22.06 18.01 -12.74
N GLY A 104 22.49 16.97 -13.48
CA GLY A 104 21.68 15.78 -13.75
C GLY A 104 21.33 14.98 -12.48
N ASP A 105 22.26 14.85 -11.52
CA ASP A 105 22.01 14.15 -10.25
C ASP A 105 20.95 14.87 -9.41
N ILE A 106 21.01 16.20 -9.40
CA ILE A 106 20.05 17.05 -8.70
C ILE A 106 18.66 16.93 -9.36
N ILE A 107 18.61 16.99 -10.68
CA ILE A 107 17.36 16.83 -11.43
C ILE A 107 16.76 15.45 -11.16
N ASN A 108 17.58 14.39 -11.16
CA ASN A 108 17.13 13.02 -10.86
C ASN A 108 16.62 12.88 -9.41
N LEU A 109 17.28 13.50 -8.44
CA LEU A 109 16.81 13.55 -7.05
C LEU A 109 15.42 14.20 -6.96
N LEU A 110 15.20 15.30 -7.71
CA LEU A 110 13.94 16.04 -7.71
C LEU A 110 12.81 15.31 -8.47
N SER A 111 13.13 14.64 -9.58
CA SER A 111 12.16 14.02 -10.48
C SER A 111 11.83 12.57 -10.10
N THR A 112 12.83 11.80 -9.65
CA THR A 112 12.69 10.38 -9.32
C THR A 112 12.47 10.18 -7.84
N ASP A 113 13.38 10.66 -6.98
CA ASP A 113 13.35 10.31 -5.56
C ASP A 113 12.23 11.04 -4.81
N ALA A 114 12.00 12.31 -5.11
CA ALA A 114 10.89 13.05 -4.51
C ALA A 114 9.52 12.46 -4.90
N THR A 115 9.40 11.95 -6.13
CA THR A 115 8.21 11.23 -6.61
C THR A 115 8.04 9.87 -5.89
N ARG A 116 9.13 9.16 -5.62
CA ARG A 116 9.07 7.92 -4.82
C ARG A 116 8.62 8.18 -3.38
N ILE A 117 9.07 9.27 -2.78
CA ILE A 117 8.64 9.68 -1.44
C ILE A 117 7.14 10.00 -1.42
N GLU A 118 6.64 10.70 -2.44
CA GLU A 118 5.21 10.97 -2.63
C GLU A 118 4.38 9.67 -2.62
N PHE A 119 4.77 8.67 -3.42
CA PHE A 119 4.09 7.36 -3.43
C PHE A 119 4.30 6.57 -2.13
N GLY A 120 5.48 6.64 -1.52
CA GLY A 120 5.79 5.93 -0.28
C GLY A 120 4.88 6.35 0.87
N MET A 121 4.51 7.64 0.93
CA MET A 121 3.61 8.16 1.96
C MET A 121 2.23 7.49 1.96
N TYR A 122 1.76 7.04 0.80
CA TYR A 122 0.50 6.30 0.68
C TYR A 122 0.58 4.91 1.32
N PHE A 123 1.74 4.23 1.20
CA PHE A 123 1.91 2.85 1.68
C PHE A 123 2.35 2.74 3.14
N LEU A 124 2.91 3.80 3.74
CA LEU A 124 3.38 3.79 5.14
C LEU A 124 2.40 3.18 6.16
N PRO A 125 1.09 3.43 6.11
CA PRO A 125 0.14 2.87 7.07
C PRO A 125 0.03 1.35 7.00
N TYR A 126 0.24 0.77 5.80
CA TYR A 126 0.23 -0.68 5.59
C TYR A 126 1.36 -1.39 6.33
N LEU A 127 2.46 -0.70 6.66
CA LEU A 127 3.54 -1.29 7.45
C LEU A 127 3.07 -1.68 8.86
N VAL A 128 2.06 -0.99 9.40
CA VAL A 128 1.50 -1.27 10.74
C VAL A 128 0.24 -2.12 10.62
N THR A 129 -0.68 -1.77 9.71
CA THR A 129 -1.95 -2.50 9.59
C THR A 129 -1.76 -3.86 8.93
N GLY A 130 -0.85 -3.99 7.96
CA GLY A 130 -0.62 -5.23 7.21
C GLY A 130 -0.29 -6.44 8.10
N PRO A 131 0.67 -6.35 9.04
CA PRO A 131 0.97 -7.44 9.96
C PRO A 131 -0.23 -7.84 10.83
N ILE A 132 -1.00 -6.87 11.32
CA ILE A 132 -2.20 -7.13 12.14
C ILE A 132 -3.25 -7.88 11.30
N GLN A 133 -3.49 -7.43 10.06
CA GLN A 133 -4.42 -8.09 9.14
C GLN A 133 -3.98 -9.52 8.83
N LEU A 134 -2.68 -9.74 8.61
CA LEU A 134 -2.12 -11.05 8.31
C LEU A 134 -2.38 -12.04 9.46
N VAL A 135 -2.17 -11.63 10.71
CA VAL A 135 -2.44 -12.47 11.89
C VAL A 135 -3.92 -12.85 11.97
N ILE A 136 -4.82 -11.88 11.76
CA ILE A 136 -6.28 -12.12 11.78
C ILE A 136 -6.67 -13.13 10.69
N VAL A 137 -6.21 -12.94 9.45
CA VAL A 137 -6.55 -13.82 8.33
C VAL A 137 -6.02 -15.24 8.55
N ILE A 138 -4.77 -15.39 9.00
CA ILE A 138 -4.21 -16.72 9.30
C ILE A 138 -5.02 -17.42 10.39
N THR A 139 -5.41 -16.68 11.44
CA THR A 139 -6.24 -17.23 12.53
C THR A 139 -7.58 -17.72 12.00
N ILE A 140 -8.27 -16.90 11.19
CA ILE A 140 -9.56 -17.27 10.58
C ILE A 140 -9.41 -18.51 9.68
N LEU A 141 -8.37 -18.56 8.83
CA LEU A 141 -8.13 -19.69 7.94
C LEU A 141 -7.87 -20.99 8.69
N TYR A 142 -7.05 -20.93 9.74
CA TYR A 142 -6.78 -22.10 10.58
C TYR A 142 -8.06 -22.60 11.26
N LEU A 143 -8.90 -21.71 11.78
CA LEU A 143 -10.17 -22.09 12.41
C LEU A 143 -11.18 -22.66 11.40
N LYS A 144 -11.15 -22.22 10.14
CA LYS A 144 -12.11 -22.67 9.11
C LYS A 144 -11.72 -23.95 8.39
N VAL A 145 -10.43 -24.17 8.13
CA VAL A 145 -9.97 -25.30 7.28
C VAL A 145 -8.85 -26.12 7.93
N GLY A 146 -8.48 -25.81 9.19
CA GLY A 146 -7.41 -26.50 9.91
C GLY A 146 -6.05 -26.31 9.25
N ALA A 147 -5.13 -27.25 9.44
CA ALA A 147 -3.76 -27.16 8.92
C ALA A 147 -3.65 -27.15 7.37
N THR A 148 -4.73 -27.40 6.64
CA THR A 148 -4.73 -27.45 5.17
C THR A 148 -4.34 -26.12 4.53
N PHE A 149 -4.61 -24.98 5.19
CA PHE A 149 -4.25 -23.65 4.68
C PHE A 149 -2.73 -23.49 4.48
N LEU A 150 -1.91 -24.28 5.18
CA LEU A 150 -0.45 -24.26 5.06
C LEU A 150 0.03 -24.64 3.66
N SER A 151 -0.71 -25.51 2.94
CA SER A 151 -0.37 -25.85 1.55
C SER A 151 -0.54 -24.65 0.62
N GLY A 152 -1.62 -23.88 0.80
CA GLY A 152 -1.83 -22.61 0.10
C GLY A 152 -0.79 -21.56 0.47
N LEU A 153 -0.43 -21.46 1.76
CA LEU A 153 0.63 -20.57 2.21
C LEU A 153 1.98 -20.91 1.56
N LEU A 154 2.34 -22.19 1.50
CA LEU A 154 3.56 -22.66 0.86
C LEU A 154 3.60 -22.28 -0.62
N LEU A 155 2.50 -22.45 -1.35
CA LEU A 155 2.40 -22.04 -2.75
C LEU A 155 2.55 -20.53 -2.91
N LEU A 156 1.90 -19.73 -2.06
CA LEU A 156 2.07 -18.26 -2.05
C LEU A 156 3.51 -17.85 -1.72
N SER A 157 4.16 -18.53 -0.77
CA SER A 157 5.56 -18.29 -0.41
C SER A 157 6.51 -18.58 -1.56
N LEU A 158 6.22 -19.56 -2.43
CA LEU A 158 7.00 -19.86 -3.64
C LEU A 158 6.82 -18.82 -4.75
N ILE A 159 5.71 -18.09 -4.77
CA ILE A 159 5.50 -16.98 -5.73
C ILE A 159 6.47 -15.82 -5.44
N VAL A 160 6.84 -15.59 -4.17
CA VAL A 160 7.76 -14.51 -3.77
C VAL A 160 9.16 -14.65 -4.42
N PRO A 161 9.88 -15.79 -4.30
CA PRO A 161 11.16 -15.96 -4.97
C PRO A 161 11.01 -15.99 -6.48
N ALA A 162 9.92 -16.54 -7.04
CA ALA A 162 9.66 -16.48 -8.48
C ALA A 162 9.57 -15.03 -8.99
N LYS A 163 8.80 -14.18 -8.30
CA LYS A 163 8.73 -12.73 -8.59
C LYS A 163 10.09 -12.06 -8.46
N TRP A 164 10.86 -12.40 -7.43
CA TRP A 164 12.20 -11.85 -7.23
C TRP A 164 13.16 -12.21 -8.38
N LEU A 165 13.14 -13.47 -8.85
CA LEU A 165 13.93 -13.90 -10.01
C LEU A 165 13.52 -13.14 -11.27
N ILE A 166 12.22 -13.03 -11.56
CA ILE A 166 11.73 -12.26 -12.71
C ILE A 166 12.20 -10.80 -12.62
N LEU A 167 12.08 -10.18 -11.44
CA LEU A 167 12.48 -8.79 -11.20
C LEU A 167 14.01 -8.61 -11.37
N LYS A 168 14.81 -9.56 -10.89
CA LYS A 168 16.27 -9.56 -11.07
C LYS A 168 16.64 -9.58 -12.55
N GLN A 169 15.96 -10.40 -13.34
CA GLN A 169 16.16 -10.52 -14.78
C GLN A 169 15.71 -9.24 -15.48
N TYR A 170 14.53 -8.73 -15.15
CA TYR A 170 14.03 -7.45 -15.66
C TYR A 170 15.00 -6.31 -15.41
N ASN A 171 15.54 -6.19 -14.18
CA ASN A 171 16.52 -5.15 -13.83
C ASN A 171 17.84 -5.30 -14.62
N LYS A 172 18.27 -6.53 -14.92
CA LYS A 172 19.44 -6.77 -15.78
C LYS A 172 19.20 -6.31 -17.21
N PHE A 173 18.01 -6.54 -17.77
CA PHE A 173 17.65 -6.03 -19.09
C PHE A 173 17.53 -4.51 -19.09
N ARG A 174 16.88 -3.94 -18.07
CA ARG A 174 16.76 -2.50 -17.89
C ARG A 174 18.11 -1.80 -17.83
N SER A 175 19.08 -2.34 -17.09
CA SER A 175 20.42 -1.74 -16.99
C SER A 175 21.18 -1.78 -18.31
N ARG A 176 21.07 -2.89 -19.07
CA ARG A 176 21.65 -2.99 -20.42
C ARG A 176 21.03 -1.99 -21.39
N ASN A 177 19.72 -1.82 -21.34
CA ASN A 177 19.01 -0.86 -22.21
C ASN A 177 19.38 0.59 -21.86
N CYS A 178 19.58 0.91 -20.59
CA CYS A 178 20.05 2.24 -20.17
C CYS A 178 21.42 2.56 -20.78
N LYS A 179 22.38 1.63 -20.67
CA LYS A 179 23.73 1.80 -21.26
C LYS A 179 23.69 2.04 -22.77
N LYS A 180 22.87 1.27 -23.50
CA LYS A 180 22.69 1.46 -24.95
C LYS A 180 22.01 2.78 -25.32
N SER A 181 21.20 3.34 -24.43
CA SER A 181 20.57 4.65 -24.61
C SER A 181 21.54 5.79 -24.33
N ASP A 182 22.50 5.60 -23.43
CA ASP A 182 23.53 6.59 -23.10
C ASP A 182 24.66 6.64 -24.16
N GLU A 183 24.83 5.56 -24.94
CA GLU A 183 25.77 5.47 -26.07
C GLU A 183 25.28 6.15 -27.36
N ARG A 184 23.99 6.53 -27.45
CA ARG A 184 23.37 7.19 -28.61
C ARG A 184 23.19 8.68 -28.36
#